data_AF-A0A4S2KJC0-F1
#
_entry.id   AF-A0A4S2KJC0-F1
#
_cell.length_a   1.000
_cell.length_b   1.000
_cell.length_c   1.000
_cell.angle_alpha   90.00
_cell.angle_beta   90.00
_cell.angle_gamma   90.00
#
_symmetry.space_group_name_H-M   'P 1'
#
loop_
_entity.id
_entity.type
_entity.pdbx_description
1 polymer ?
#
loop_
_entity_poly.entity_id
_entity_poly.type
_entity_poly.pdbx_seq_one_letter_code
_entity_poly.pdbx_strand_id
1 'polypeptide(L)'
;MGIAWARCPARTASEVMKEGLRVGWSRSKVELLQTRPLRCYRCLDVGHVWALCTSPVDRSGLCYRCGVSGQRDICEVGPPFSKFGKFY
;
A
#
# COMPACT_ATOMS: atom_id res chain seq x y z
N MET A 1 -20.50 0.57 -8.77
CA MET A 1 -19.53 1.59 -8.29
C MET A 1 -18.23 0.87 -7.99
N GLY A 2 -17.27 0.92 -8.92
CA GLY A 2 -15.96 0.29 -8.74
C GLY A 2 -14.90 1.35 -8.49
N ILE A 3 -13.95 1.06 -7.61
CA ILE A 3 -12.74 1.88 -7.41
C ILE A 3 -11.60 1.19 -8.16
N ALA A 4 -10.80 1.97 -8.88
CA ALA A 4 -9.61 1.49 -9.55
C ALA A 4 -8.40 2.29 -9.07
N TRP A 5 -7.26 1.61 -8.93
CA TRP A 5 -6.01 2.20 -8.51
C TRP A 5 -5.04 2.28 -9.69
N ALA A 6 -4.38 3.42 -9.86
CA ALA A 6 -3.39 3.62 -10.90
C ALA A 6 -2.12 4.25 -10.31
N ARG A 7 -0.96 3.88 -10.86
CA ARG A 7 0.30 4.57 -10.60
C ARG A 7 0.45 5.74 -11.56
N CYS A 8 0.92 6.86 -11.04
CA CYS A 8 1.38 7.96 -11.87
C CYS A 8 2.55 8.68 -11.19
N PRO A 9 3.40 9.39 -11.96
CA PRO A 9 4.41 10.29 -11.42
C PRO A 9 3.76 11.37 -10.54
N ALA A 10 4.47 11.82 -9.50
CA ALA A 10 3.94 12.80 -8.54
C ALA A 10 3.42 14.08 -9.23
N ARG A 11 4.12 14.57 -10.26
CA ARG A 11 3.71 15.75 -11.03
C ARG A 11 2.36 15.53 -11.72
N THR A 12 2.15 14.37 -12.34
CA THR A 12 0.89 14.01 -13.00
C THR A 12 -0.22 13.84 -11.97
N ALA A 13 0.08 13.27 -10.80
CA ALA A 13 -0.88 13.09 -9.72
C ALA A 13 -1.46 14.44 -9.26
N SER A 14 -0.61 15.46 -9.07
CA SER A 14 -1.04 16.78 -8.63
C SER A 14 -1.95 17.49 -9.63
N GLU A 15 -1.72 17.33 -10.93
CA GLU A 15 -2.56 17.92 -11.98
C GLU A 15 -3.90 17.18 -12.09
N VAL A 16 -3.88 15.85 -12.04
CA VAL A 16 -5.09 15.01 -12.03
C VAL A 16 -5.95 15.26 -10.79
N MET A 17 -5.36 15.65 -9.66
CA MET A 17 -6.15 16.03 -8.47
C MET A 17 -6.92 17.34 -8.65
N LYS A 18 -6.37 18.31 -9.40
CA LYS A 18 -7.03 19.60 -9.65
C LYS A 18 -8.18 19.44 -10.64
N GLU A 19 -7.94 18.68 -11.71
CA GLU A 19 -8.89 18.57 -12.82
C GLU A 19 -9.78 17.32 -12.75
N GLY A 20 -9.46 16.33 -11.93
CA GLY A 20 -10.10 15.01 -11.93
C GLY A 20 -9.69 14.15 -13.14
N LEU A 21 -9.95 12.85 -13.06
CA LEU A 21 -9.60 11.91 -14.14
C LEU A 21 -10.76 11.77 -15.13
N ARG A 22 -10.50 11.98 -16.42
CA ARG A 22 -11.47 11.66 -17.48
C ARG A 22 -11.23 10.24 -17.97
N VAL A 23 -12.25 9.38 -17.84
CA VAL A 23 -12.26 8.02 -18.37
C VAL A 23 -13.37 7.92 -19.41
N GLY A 24 -12.99 7.98 -20.69
CA GLY A 24 -13.93 8.08 -21.80
C GLY A 24 -14.78 9.34 -21.68
N TRP A 25 -16.09 9.15 -21.50
CA TRP A 25 -17.08 10.23 -21.38
C TRP A 25 -17.35 10.68 -19.93
N SER A 26 -16.75 10.00 -18.95
CA SER A 26 -17.04 10.23 -17.52
C SER A 26 -15.88 10.93 -16.83
N ARG A 27 -16.20 11.77 -15.83
CA ARG A 27 -15.23 12.39 -14.92
C ARG A 27 -15.28 11.68 -13.58
N SER A 28 -14.15 11.20 -13.10
CA SER A 28 -14.03 10.44 -11.86
C SER A 28 -13.26 11.23 -10.80
N LYS A 29 -13.71 11.13 -9.56
CA LYS A 29 -12.99 11.69 -8.40
C LYS A 29 -11.70 10.90 -8.20
N VAL A 30 -10.61 11.61 -7.96
CA VAL A 30 -9.30 11.02 -7.68
C VAL A 30 -8.88 11.40 -6.28
N GLU A 31 -8.44 10.41 -5.51
CA GLU A 31 -7.90 10.59 -4.16
C GLU A 31 -6.50 9.98 -4.11
N LEU A 32 -5.54 10.71 -3.55
CA LEU A 32 -4.20 10.19 -3.32
C LEU A 32 -4.24 9.09 -2.26
N LEU A 33 -3.62 7.95 -2.55
CA LEU A 33 -3.35 6.99 -1.48
C LEU A 33 -2.33 7.58 -0.53
N GLN A 34 -2.67 7.51 0.75
CA GLN A 34 -1.72 7.74 1.82
C GLN A 34 -0.56 6.75 1.71
N THR A 35 0.65 7.24 2.01
CA THR A 35 1.83 6.38 2.08
C THR A 35 1.57 5.28 3.11
N ARG A 36 1.87 4.04 2.75
CA ARG A 36 1.65 2.92 3.66
C ARG A 36 2.67 3.06 4.79
N PRO A 37 2.24 3.16 6.06
CA PRO A 37 3.17 3.36 7.17
C PRO A 37 4.13 2.19 7.25
N LEU A 38 5.37 2.50 7.64
CA LEU A 38 6.38 1.48 7.98
C LEU A 38 5.84 0.63 9.14
N ARG A 39 5.92 -0.69 8.97
CA ARG A 39 5.53 -1.67 9.98
C ARG A 39 6.79 -2.31 10.55
N CYS A 40 6.75 -2.66 11.82
CA CYS A 40 7.80 -3.47 12.42
C CYS A 40 7.83 -4.84 11.75
N TYR A 41 9.01 -5.30 11.33
CA TYR A 41 9.15 -6.60 10.67
C TYR A 41 8.80 -7.77 11.61
N ARG A 42 8.94 -7.57 12.92
CA ARG A 42 8.70 -8.61 13.92
C ARG A 42 7.23 -8.78 14.28
N CYS A 43 6.51 -7.70 14.61
CA CYS A 43 5.12 -7.79 15.08
C CYS A 43 4.07 -7.32 14.05
N LEU A 44 4.53 -6.74 12.92
CA LEU A 44 3.72 -6.13 11.86
C LEU A 44 2.90 -4.91 12.29
N ASP A 45 3.19 -4.34 13.46
CA ASP A 45 2.55 -3.14 13.96
C ASP A 45 3.23 -1.86 13.46
N VAL A 46 2.53 -0.74 13.47
CA VAL A 46 3.04 0.57 13.05
C VAL A 46 3.66 1.32 14.22
N GLY A 47 4.53 2.28 13.93
CA GLY A 47 5.07 3.21 14.94
C GLY A 47 6.35 2.78 15.64
N HIS A 48 6.93 1.62 15.30
CA HIS A 48 8.25 1.23 15.78
C HIS A 48 9.01 0.34 14.78
N VAL A 49 10.32 0.25 14.98
CA VAL A 49 11.23 -0.61 14.21
C VAL A 49 11.57 -1.88 15.00
N TRP A 50 12.14 -2.90 14.34
CA TRP A 50 12.53 -4.14 15.02
C TRP A 50 13.38 -3.87 16.27
N ALA A 51 14.39 -3.01 16.17
CA ALA A 51 15.31 -2.70 17.26
C ALA A 51 14.62 -2.18 18.54
N LEU A 52 13.44 -1.58 18.41
CA LEU A 52 12.65 -1.02 19.51
C LEU A 52 11.36 -1.83 19.78
N CYS A 53 11.26 -3.04 19.24
CA CYS A 53 10.07 -3.86 19.37
C CYS A 53 10.03 -4.59 20.73
N THR A 54 9.12 -4.17 21.60
CA THR A 54 8.85 -4.81 22.89
C THR A 54 7.80 -5.92 22.81
N SER A 55 7.26 -6.20 21.61
CA SER A 55 6.21 -7.21 21.46
C SER A 55 6.75 -8.64 21.67
N PRO A 56 6.07 -9.48 22.47
CA PRO A 56 6.49 -10.87 22.68
C PRO A 56 6.10 -11.79 21.50
N VAL A 57 5.27 -11.30 20.56
CA VAL A 57 4.74 -12.10 19.45
C VAL A 57 5.59 -11.89 18.21
N ASP A 58 6.23 -12.96 17.75
CA ASP A 58 6.97 -12.96 16.50
C ASP A 58 6.08 -13.40 15.33
N ARG A 59 5.83 -12.45 14.43
CA ARG A 59 5.07 -12.60 13.19
C ARG A 59 5.96 -12.47 11.95
N SER A 60 7.29 -12.54 12.12
CA SER A 60 8.26 -12.52 10.99
C SER A 60 8.10 -13.70 10.02
N GLY A 61 7.42 -14.76 10.46
CA GLY A 61 7.02 -15.89 9.61
C GLY A 61 5.88 -15.58 8.63
N LEU A 62 5.17 -14.45 8.80
CA LEU A 62 4.04 -14.05 7.96
C LEU A 62 4.49 -13.10 6.86
N CYS A 63 3.74 -13.04 5.76
CA CYS A 63 4.04 -12.08 4.69
C CYS A 63 3.94 -10.64 5.24
N TYR A 64 5.04 -9.87 5.16
CA TYR A 64 5.10 -8.47 5.59
C TYR A 64 4.05 -7.57 4.90
N ARG A 65 3.56 -8.01 3.73
CA ARG A 65 2.56 -7.28 2.94
C ARG A 65 1.12 -7.50 3.42
N CYS A 66 0.72 -8.73 3.74
CA CYS A 66 -0.67 -9.13 4.03
C CYS A 66 -0.91 -9.68 5.44
N GLY A 67 0.14 -10.07 6.19
CA GLY A 67 0.03 -10.63 7.54
C GLY A 67 -0.58 -12.04 7.59
N VAL A 68 -0.66 -12.74 6.46
CA VAL A 68 -1.19 -14.10 6.35
C VAL A 68 -0.04 -15.10 6.32
N SER A 69 -0.27 -16.30 6.86
CA SER A 69 0.65 -17.44 6.78
C SER A 69 0.69 -17.96 5.34
N GLY A 70 1.70 -17.53 4.61
CA GLY A 70 1.98 -17.87 3.22
C GLY A 70 3.43 -17.48 2.93
N GLN A 71 4.05 -18.11 1.94
CA GLN A 71 5.46 -17.91 1.60
C GLN A 71 5.81 -16.42 1.60
N ARG A 72 6.88 -16.03 2.30
CA ARG A 72 7.22 -14.63 2.62
C ARG A 72 7.27 -13.70 1.40
N ASP A 73 7.56 -14.28 0.24
CA ASP A 73 7.80 -13.59 -1.02
C ASP A 73 6.56 -13.53 -1.93
N ILE A 74 5.60 -14.43 -1.74
CA ILE A 74 4.44 -14.60 -2.62
C ILE A 74 3.16 -14.35 -1.82
N CYS A 75 2.64 -13.13 -1.93
CA CYS A 75 1.38 -12.77 -1.29
C CYS A 75 0.30 -12.76 -2.37
N GLU A 76 -0.44 -13.87 -2.47
CA GLU A 76 -1.57 -14.04 -3.40
C GLU A 76 -2.82 -13.27 -2.95
N VAL A 77 -2.88 -12.93 -1.66
CA VAL A 77 -3.76 -11.87 -1.20
C VAL A 77 -3.21 -10.59 -1.80
N GLY A 78 -3.76 -10.22 -2.96
CA GLY A 78 -3.55 -8.93 -3.59
C GLY A 78 -3.58 -7.89 -2.47
N PRO A 79 -2.61 -6.96 -2.42
CA PRO A 79 -2.55 -6.05 -1.29
C PRO A 79 -3.93 -5.39 -1.15
N PRO A 80 -4.42 -5.12 0.07
CA PRO A 80 -5.71 -4.46 0.25
C PRO A 80 -5.79 -3.12 -0.52
N PHE A 81 -4.64 -2.63 -1.01
CA PHE A 81 -4.46 -1.53 -1.96
C PHE A 81 -3.33 -1.91 -2.96
N SER A 82 -3.67 -2.25 -4.21
CA SER A 82 -2.80 -2.74 -5.31
C SER A 82 -1.59 -1.85 -5.64
N LYS A 83 -0.54 -1.94 -4.82
CA LYS A 83 0.82 -1.50 -5.15
C LYS A 83 1.49 -2.51 -6.09
N PHE A 84 1.14 -2.42 -7.37
CA PHE A 84 2.19 -2.43 -8.37
C PHE A 84 2.96 -1.12 -8.15
N GLY A 85 4.28 -1.17 -7.94
CA GLY A 85 5.04 0.02 -7.52
C GLY A 85 6.36 -0.31 -6.87
N LYS A 86 7.37 -0.57 -7.72
CA LYS A 86 8.74 -0.26 -7.38
C LYS A 86 8.79 1.17 -6.85
N PHE A 87 9.59 1.32 -5.80
CA PHE A 87 10.15 2.57 -5.33
C PHE A 87 10.79 3.35 -6.48
N TYR A 88 11.15 4.61 -6.19
CA TYR A 88 11.71 5.67 -7.05
C TYR A 88 10.64 6.59 -7.66
#